data_AF-A0AAV4K3S8-F1
#
_entry.id   AF-A0AAV4K3S8-F1
#
_cell.length_a   1.000
_cell.length_b   1.000
_cell.length_c   1.000
_cell.angle_alpha   90.00
_cell.angle_beta   90.00
_cell.angle_gamma   90.00
#
_symmetry.space_group_name_H-M   'P 1'
#
loop_
_entity.id
_entity.type
_entity.pdbx_description
1 polymer ?
#
loop_
_entity_poly.entity_id
_entity_poly.type
_entity_poly.pdbx_seq_one_letter_code
_entity_poly.pdbx_strand_id
1 'polypeptide(L)'
;MNGGTSSVSGLCILVFVGVGCWEIKSLDHRNGQELVEVFNFVLVTVGHHGNPNIPNFTGLDRFKGEVIHSKEFKHALGFVDKRVCVVGIGNSGGDIAAELSKYSQVFLSTRRGVWIRQRLSVAGMPWDYTFHSRFRLWLHNLIPRKLSNYILKKQLNHKVDHDLYCLKPQNEPDATHPTVNDELPNRIACGMVRVKSNIRRFTETGKWLANCVALEL
;
A
#
# COMPACT_ATOMS: atom_id res chain seq x y z
N MET A 1 -16.53 -38.04 17.48
CA MET A 1 -15.45 -37.27 18.12
C MET A 1 -15.62 -35.83 17.70
N ASN A 2 -16.01 -34.97 18.65
CA ASN A 2 -16.43 -33.59 18.39
C ASN A 2 -15.24 -32.72 18.02
N GLY A 3 -15.05 -32.48 16.72
CA GLY A 3 -14.13 -31.46 16.21
C GLY A 3 -14.73 -30.08 16.41
N GLY A 4 -14.65 -29.57 17.64
CA GLY A 4 -14.94 -28.17 17.94
C GLY A 4 -13.75 -27.33 17.49
N THR A 5 -13.89 -26.59 16.38
CA THR A 5 -12.92 -25.57 15.99
C THR A 5 -13.10 -24.35 16.90
N SER A 6 -12.36 -24.32 18.01
CA SER A 6 -12.20 -23.14 18.84
C SER A 6 -11.36 -22.11 18.08
N SER A 7 -12.03 -21.06 17.59
CA SER A 7 -11.39 -19.86 17.05
C SER A 7 -10.64 -19.14 18.16
N VAL A 8 -9.35 -19.41 18.30
CA VAL A 8 -8.44 -18.67 19.19
C VAL A 8 -8.00 -17.40 18.46
N SER A 9 -8.57 -16.26 18.84
CA SER A 9 -8.16 -14.94 18.36
C SER A 9 -7.25 -14.27 19.39
N GLY A 10 -6.06 -14.83 19.63
CA GLY A 10 -5.13 -14.35 20.65
C GLY A 10 -3.67 -14.43 20.21
N LEU A 11 -2.80 -13.68 20.89
CA LEU A 11 -1.35 -13.67 20.67
C LEU A 11 -0.78 -15.07 20.99
N CYS A 12 -0.38 -15.83 19.97
CA CYS A 12 0.28 -17.12 20.17
C CYS A 12 1.79 -16.92 20.33
N ILE A 13 2.34 -17.41 21.45
CA ILE A 13 3.80 -17.51 21.64
C ILE A 13 4.22 -18.92 21.25
N LEU A 14 5.18 -18.99 20.33
CA LEU A 14 5.75 -20.22 19.81
C LEU A 14 7.10 -20.46 20.49
N VAL A 15 7.21 -21.53 21.27
CA VAL A 15 8.47 -21.94 21.89
C VAL A 15 8.90 -23.28 21.31
N PHE A 16 10.12 -23.34 20.80
CA PHE A 16 10.73 -24.60 20.39
C PHE A 16 11.27 -25.30 21.64
N VAL A 17 10.65 -26.43 22.00
CA VAL A 17 10.94 -27.11 23.28
C VAL A 17 11.86 -28.33 23.11
N GLY A 18 12.10 -28.79 21.87
CA GLY A 18 13.00 -29.91 21.59
C GLY A 18 12.84 -30.44 20.16
N VAL A 19 13.54 -31.54 19.84
CA VAL A 19 13.62 -32.07 18.46
C VAL A 19 12.22 -32.44 17.93
N GLY A 20 11.71 -31.65 16.99
CA GLY A 20 10.53 -31.96 16.19
C GLY A 20 9.16 -31.60 16.80
N CYS A 21 9.11 -30.88 17.93
CA CYS A 21 7.85 -30.45 18.55
C CYS A 21 7.87 -28.95 18.89
N TRP A 22 6.69 -28.34 18.88
CA TRP A 22 6.42 -26.96 19.22
C TRP A 22 5.47 -26.89 20.41
N GLU A 23 5.81 -26.08 21.41
CA GLU A 23 4.88 -25.70 22.46
C GLU A 23 4.18 -24.40 22.07
N ILE A 24 2.85 -24.43 22.08
CA ILE A 24 1.99 -23.31 21.74
C ILE A 24 1.30 -22.83 23.01
N LYS A 25 1.54 -21.57 23.35
CA LYS A 25 0.80 -20.88 24.40
C LYS A 25 -0.28 -20.03 23.76
N SER A 26 -1.53 -20.26 24.16
CA SER A 26 -2.68 -19.50 23.70
C SER A 26 -3.48 -18.94 24.88
N LEU A 27 -4.15 -17.80 24.67
CA LEU A 27 -5.03 -17.17 25.63
C LEU A 27 -6.47 -17.25 25.11
N ASP A 28 -7.36 -17.90 25.85
CA ASP A 28 -8.80 -17.87 25.55
C ASP A 28 -9.38 -16.55 26.07
N HIS A 29 -9.80 -15.70 25.14
CA HIS A 29 -10.37 -14.39 25.46
C HIS A 29 -11.75 -14.44 26.12
N ARG A 30 -12.44 -15.59 26.15
CA ARG A 30 -13.77 -15.72 26.78
C ARG A 30 -13.69 -15.87 28.29
N ASN A 31 -12.68 -16.59 28.77
CA ASN A 31 -12.51 -16.91 30.19
C ASN A 31 -11.16 -16.42 30.76
N GLY A 32 -10.27 -15.88 29.91
CA GLY A 32 -8.94 -15.39 30.29
C GLY A 32 -7.95 -16.52 30.60
N GLN A 33 -8.26 -17.77 30.26
CA GLN A 33 -7.42 -18.91 30.58
C GLN A 33 -6.28 -19.06 29.58
N GLU A 34 -5.07 -19.29 30.08
CA GLU A 34 -3.93 -19.70 29.27
C GLU A 34 -3.91 -21.21 29.07
N LEU A 35 -3.72 -21.64 27.82
CA LEU A 35 -3.59 -23.03 27.42
C LEU A 35 -2.21 -23.26 26.82
N VAL A 36 -1.58 -24.37 27.22
CA VAL A 36 -0.28 -24.81 26.72
C VAL A 36 -0.44 -26.19 26.10
N GLU A 37 -0.17 -26.28 24.81
CA GLU A 37 -0.34 -27.51 24.02
C GLU A 37 0.91 -27.79 23.18
N VAL A 38 1.20 -29.07 22.93
CA VAL A 38 2.38 -29.49 22.14
C VAL A 38 1.92 -30.05 20.80
N PHE A 39 2.51 -29.54 19.71
CA PHE A 39 2.22 -29.95 18.34
C PHE A 39 3.48 -30.38 17.61
N ASN A 40 3.35 -31.34 16.68
CA ASN A 40 4.47 -31.75 15.81
C ASN A 40 4.73 -30.74 14.68
N PHE A 41 3.69 -30.06 14.21
CA PHE A 41 3.77 -29.10 13.11
C PHE A 41 2.98 -27.85 13.43
N VAL A 42 3.49 -26.71 12.98
CA VAL A 42 2.84 -25.41 13.12
C VAL A 42 2.83 -24.73 11.76
N LEU A 43 1.67 -24.22 11.36
CA LEU A 43 1.53 -23.34 10.20
C LEU A 43 1.18 -21.93 10.64
N VAL A 44 2.08 -20.98 10.37
CA VAL A 44 1.87 -19.56 10.71
C VAL A 44 1.09 -18.87 9.60
N THR A 45 -0.15 -18.47 9.88
CA THR A 45 -1.09 -17.86 8.91
C THR A 45 -1.65 -16.50 9.35
N VAL A 46 -0.95 -15.81 10.26
CA VAL A 46 -1.41 -14.54 10.89
C VAL A 46 -1.38 -13.30 9.96
N GLY A 47 -0.89 -13.45 8.73
CA GLY A 47 -0.71 -12.35 7.78
C GLY A 47 0.45 -11.41 8.17
N HIS A 48 0.72 -10.41 7.33
CA HIS A 48 1.87 -9.49 7.50
C HIS A 48 1.48 -7.99 7.44
N HIS A 49 0.18 -7.68 7.36
CA HIS A 49 -0.34 -6.30 7.34
C HIS A 49 -0.99 -5.88 8.67
N GLY A 50 -0.74 -6.63 9.75
CA GLY A 50 -1.32 -6.38 11.07
C GLY A 50 -0.75 -5.14 11.76
N ASN A 51 0.57 -4.95 11.71
CA ASN A 51 1.22 -3.84 12.41
C ASN A 51 1.49 -2.67 11.45
N PRO A 52 0.97 -1.45 11.74
CA PRO A 52 1.21 -0.29 10.90
C PRO A 52 2.69 0.11 10.97
N ASN A 53 3.25 0.54 9.85
CA ASN A 53 4.60 1.10 9.78
C ASN A 53 4.47 2.63 9.63
N ILE A 54 4.60 3.35 10.74
CA ILE A 54 4.52 4.81 10.76
C ILE A 54 5.96 5.36 10.73
N PRO A 55 6.40 5.99 9.63
CA PRO A 55 7.73 6.56 9.55
C PRO A 55 7.89 7.78 10.46
N ASN A 56 9.07 7.92 11.06
CA ASN A 56 9.41 9.11 11.83
C ASN A 56 9.69 10.29 10.89
N PHE A 57 8.92 11.37 11.05
CA PHE A 57 9.15 12.63 10.37
C PHE A 57 9.56 13.72 11.36
N THR A 58 10.57 14.50 11.01
CA THR A 58 10.98 15.66 11.81
C THR A 58 9.82 16.65 11.98
N GLY A 59 9.52 17.04 13.22
CA GLY A 59 8.49 18.03 13.53
C GLY A 59 7.05 17.51 13.50
N LEU A 60 6.84 16.21 13.26
CA LEU A 60 5.51 15.59 13.28
C LEU A 60 4.86 15.69 14.67
N ASP A 61 5.67 15.62 15.73
CA ASP A 61 5.29 15.82 17.13
C ASP A 61 4.65 17.19 17.41
N ARG A 62 4.95 18.19 16.58
CA ARG A 62 4.42 19.56 16.71
C ARG A 62 3.24 19.85 15.79
N PHE A 63 2.94 18.94 14.87
CA PHE A 63 1.85 19.14 13.92
C PHE A 63 0.52 19.12 14.68
N LYS A 64 -0.26 20.20 14.56
CA LYS A 64 -1.53 20.36 15.28
C LYS A 64 -2.73 19.70 14.57
N GLY A 65 -2.53 19.20 13.35
CA GLY A 65 -3.56 18.50 12.61
C GLY A 65 -3.66 17.02 12.98
N GLU A 66 -4.69 16.38 12.47
CA GLU A 66 -4.92 14.95 12.66
C GLU A 66 -3.94 14.11 11.84
N VAL A 67 -3.38 13.07 12.46
CA VAL A 67 -2.47 12.11 11.82
C VAL A 67 -3.01 10.71 12.07
N ILE A 68 -3.31 9.98 11.00
CA ILE A 68 -3.77 8.60 11.06
C ILE A 68 -3.01 7.74 10.05
N HIS A 69 -2.83 6.46 10.35
CA HIS A 69 -2.31 5.49 9.39
C HIS A 69 -3.43 5.00 8.45
N SER A 70 -3.09 4.51 7.26
CA SER A 70 -4.07 3.96 6.30
C SER A 70 -4.95 2.84 6.86
N LYS A 71 -4.45 2.12 7.88
CA LYS A 71 -5.19 1.07 8.61
C LYS A 71 -6.42 1.62 9.36
N GLU A 72 -6.34 2.87 9.82
CA GLU A 72 -7.37 3.56 10.60
C GLU A 72 -8.39 4.26 9.70
N PHE A 73 -8.02 4.58 8.45
CA PHE A 73 -8.93 5.17 7.48
C PHE A 73 -10.10 4.22 7.16
N LYS A 74 -11.34 4.71 7.33
CA LYS A 74 -12.58 3.97 7.00
C LYS A 74 -13.47 4.69 6.01
N HIS A 75 -13.62 6.01 6.15
CA HIS A 75 -14.54 6.82 5.34
C HIS A 75 -13.97 8.22 5.07
N ALA A 76 -14.20 8.74 3.86
CA ALA A 76 -13.72 10.07 3.47
C ALA A 76 -14.56 11.23 4.03
N LEU A 77 -15.80 10.97 4.49
CA LEU A 77 -16.72 12.02 4.95
C LEU A 77 -16.18 12.82 6.15
N GLY A 78 -15.33 12.23 6.99
CA GLY A 78 -14.66 12.95 8.09
C GLY A 78 -13.63 14.00 7.63
N PHE A 79 -13.38 14.10 6.32
CA PHE A 79 -12.36 14.96 5.71
C PHE A 79 -12.93 16.01 4.75
N VAL A 80 -14.26 16.13 4.64
CA VAL A 80 -14.93 17.13 3.78
C VAL A 80 -14.36 18.54 4.04
N ASP A 81 -14.06 19.26 2.96
CA ASP A 81 -13.48 20.62 2.95
C ASP A 81 -12.14 20.76 3.68
N LYS A 82 -11.50 19.65 4.07
CA LYS A 82 -10.14 19.65 4.62
C LYS A 82 -9.11 19.63 3.50
N ARG A 83 -7.86 19.85 3.92
CA ARG A 83 -6.67 19.76 3.08
C ARG A 83 -5.86 18.59 3.60
N VAL A 84 -5.73 17.54 2.79
CA VAL A 84 -5.22 16.26 3.26
C VAL A 84 -3.94 15.89 2.54
N CYS A 85 -2.91 15.52 3.30
CA CYS A 85 -1.67 14.97 2.76
C CYS A 85 -1.66 13.45 2.93
N VAL A 86 -1.69 12.72 1.82
CA VAL A 86 -1.48 11.27 1.81
C VAL A 86 0.01 11.01 1.58
N VAL A 87 0.62 10.25 2.48
CA VAL A 87 2.05 9.90 2.43
C VAL A 87 2.22 8.48 1.93
N GLY A 88 2.92 8.34 0.80
CA GLY A 88 3.15 7.07 0.13
C GLY A 88 2.13 6.79 -0.97
N ILE A 89 2.60 6.16 -2.04
CA ILE A 89 1.82 5.88 -3.25
C ILE A 89 1.74 4.38 -3.54
N GLY A 90 1.59 3.56 -2.49
CA GLY A 90 1.15 2.17 -2.66
C GLY A 90 -0.33 2.08 -3.01
N ASN A 91 -0.88 0.87 -3.18
CA ASN A 91 -2.30 0.66 -3.46
C ASN A 91 -3.23 1.41 -2.49
N SER A 92 -3.03 1.26 -1.18
CA SER A 92 -3.83 1.99 -0.18
C SER A 92 -3.68 3.51 -0.30
N GLY A 93 -2.46 4.02 -0.53
CA GLY A 93 -2.24 5.45 -0.69
C GLY A 93 -2.94 6.02 -1.91
N GLY A 94 -2.91 5.31 -3.04
CA GLY A 94 -3.62 5.70 -4.25
C GLY A 94 -5.14 5.67 -4.09
N ASP A 95 -5.68 4.61 -3.48
CA ASP A 95 -7.12 4.46 -3.25
C ASP A 95 -7.64 5.53 -2.28
N ILE A 96 -6.94 5.76 -1.15
CA ILE A 96 -7.30 6.79 -0.18
C ILE A 96 -7.22 8.18 -0.80
N ALA A 97 -6.16 8.47 -1.57
CA ALA A 97 -6.03 9.76 -2.25
C ALA A 97 -7.16 10.00 -3.26
N ALA A 98 -7.50 8.99 -4.07
CA ALA A 98 -8.59 9.08 -5.02
C ALA A 98 -9.95 9.27 -4.32
N GLU A 99 -10.21 8.54 -3.24
CA GLU A 99 -11.46 8.62 -2.48
C GLU A 99 -11.62 9.97 -1.77
N LEU A 100 -10.58 10.45 -1.07
CA LEU A 100 -10.58 11.75 -0.40
C LEU A 100 -10.75 12.92 -1.38
N SER A 101 -10.21 12.78 -2.60
CA SER A 101 -10.26 13.84 -3.62
C SER A 101 -11.67 14.17 -4.10
N LYS A 102 -12.66 13.33 -3.78
CA LYS A 102 -14.08 13.59 -4.04
C LYS A 102 -14.66 14.66 -3.10
N TYR A 103 -14.03 14.90 -1.95
CA TYR A 103 -14.56 15.74 -0.87
C TYR A 103 -13.57 16.79 -0.34
N SER A 104 -12.29 16.71 -0.75
CA SER A 104 -11.18 17.44 -0.10
C SER A 104 -10.10 17.78 -1.12
N GLN A 105 -9.30 18.82 -0.86
CA GLN A 105 -8.07 19.04 -1.62
C GLN A 105 -7.00 18.06 -1.13
N VAL A 106 -6.49 17.21 -2.02
CA VAL A 106 -5.52 16.17 -1.67
C VAL A 106 -4.13 16.49 -2.22
N PHE A 107 -3.12 16.29 -1.39
CA PHE A 107 -1.72 16.26 -1.75
C PHE A 107 -1.18 14.85 -1.57
N LEU A 108 -0.51 14.31 -2.58
CA LEU A 108 0.03 12.95 -2.56
C LEU A 108 1.56 13.03 -2.53
N SER A 109 2.16 12.80 -1.36
CA SER A 109 3.61 12.83 -1.17
C SER A 109 4.21 11.46 -1.49
N THR A 110 5.15 11.42 -2.43
CA THR A 110 5.92 10.21 -2.75
C THR A 110 7.43 10.48 -2.77
N ARG A 111 8.20 9.52 -2.23
CA ARG A 111 9.67 9.60 -2.21
C ARG A 111 10.29 9.19 -3.54
N ARG A 112 9.74 8.17 -4.21
CA ARG A 112 10.37 7.52 -5.36
C ARG A 112 9.46 7.45 -6.58
N GLY A 113 8.23 7.96 -6.53
CA GLY A 113 7.23 7.67 -7.56
C GLY A 113 6.77 6.21 -7.53
N VAL A 114 5.90 5.84 -8.46
CA VAL A 114 5.47 4.45 -8.72
C VAL A 114 4.91 4.35 -10.14
N TRP A 115 5.04 3.17 -10.74
CA TRP A 115 4.28 2.82 -11.93
C TRP A 115 2.82 2.57 -11.55
N ILE A 116 1.89 3.32 -12.14
CA ILE A 116 0.45 3.12 -12.03
C ILE A 116 -0.02 2.25 -13.18
N ARG A 117 -0.85 1.25 -12.87
CA ARG A 117 -1.51 0.39 -13.84
C ARG A 117 -3.02 0.41 -13.58
N GLN A 118 -3.81 0.40 -14.65
CA GLN A 118 -5.26 0.24 -14.55
C GLN A 118 -5.65 -1.24 -14.50
N ARG A 119 -6.80 -1.55 -13.89
CA ARG A 119 -7.37 -2.91 -13.83
C ARG A 119 -7.73 -3.42 -15.20
N LEU A 120 -8.23 -2.55 -16.06
CA LEU A 120 -8.66 -2.90 -17.41
C LEU A 120 -7.52 -2.78 -18.41
N SER A 121 -7.44 -3.77 -19.29
CA SER A 121 -6.47 -3.88 -20.40
C SER A 121 -7.18 -3.63 -21.73
N VAL A 122 -6.70 -4.25 -22.81
CA VAL A 122 -7.30 -4.21 -24.15
C VAL A 122 -8.72 -4.78 -24.10
N ALA A 123 -9.65 -4.15 -24.84
CA ALA A 123 -11.06 -4.54 -24.92
C ALA A 123 -11.81 -4.58 -23.57
N GLY A 124 -11.32 -3.87 -22.55
CA GLY A 124 -11.94 -3.86 -21.22
C GLY A 124 -11.76 -5.14 -20.42
N MET A 125 -10.90 -6.06 -20.86
CA MET A 125 -10.62 -7.30 -20.12
C MET A 125 -9.72 -7.03 -18.90
N PRO A 126 -9.90 -7.74 -17.77
CA PRO A 126 -8.98 -7.67 -16.64
C PRO A 126 -7.54 -7.98 -17.06
N TRP A 127 -6.59 -7.15 -16.61
CA TRP A 127 -5.20 -7.30 -17.03
C TRP A 127 -4.60 -8.61 -16.52
N ASP A 128 -4.97 -9.07 -15.33
CA ASP A 128 -4.49 -10.29 -14.71
C ASP A 128 -4.92 -11.52 -15.51
N TYR A 129 -6.18 -11.57 -15.95
CA TYR A 129 -6.69 -12.61 -16.83
C TYR A 129 -5.91 -12.68 -18.15
N THR A 130 -5.70 -11.53 -18.80
CA THR A 130 -4.97 -11.48 -20.09
C THR A 130 -3.46 -11.67 -19.95
N PHE A 131 -2.89 -11.41 -18.76
CA PHE A 131 -1.46 -11.50 -18.51
C PHE A 131 -1.03 -12.89 -18.05
N HIS A 132 -1.80 -13.56 -17.19
CA HIS A 132 -1.45 -14.86 -16.59
C HIS A 132 -1.89 -16.05 -17.46
N SER A 133 -1.60 -16.04 -18.77
CA SER A 133 -1.77 -17.23 -19.60
C SER A 133 -0.48 -18.06 -19.62
N ARG A 134 -0.59 -19.40 -19.59
CA ARG A 134 0.58 -20.31 -19.61
C ARG A 134 1.48 -20.03 -20.82
N PHE A 135 0.88 -19.76 -21.97
CA PHE A 135 1.58 -19.38 -23.19
C PHE A 135 2.36 -18.07 -23.01
N ARG A 136 1.76 -17.05 -22.38
CA ARG A 136 2.41 -15.75 -22.17
C ARG A 136 3.51 -15.82 -21.11
N LEU A 137 3.34 -16.66 -20.08
CA LEU A 137 4.40 -16.95 -19.12
C LEU A 137 5.58 -17.66 -19.80
N TRP A 138 5.31 -18.66 -20.65
CA TRP A 138 6.33 -19.32 -21.46
C TRP A 138 7.07 -18.31 -22.35
N LEU A 139 6.33 -17.47 -23.08
CA LEU A 139 6.91 -16.44 -23.94
C LEU A 139 7.72 -15.39 -23.15
N HIS A 140 7.21 -14.96 -21.99
CA HIS A 140 7.91 -14.02 -21.11
C HIS A 140 9.25 -14.58 -20.63
N ASN A 141 9.33 -15.88 -20.34
CA ASN A 141 10.57 -16.53 -19.93
C ASN A 141 11.61 -16.64 -21.05
N LEU A 142 11.20 -16.52 -22.32
CA LEU A 142 12.10 -16.51 -23.47
C LEU A 142 12.59 -15.09 -23.82
N ILE A 143 11.88 -14.04 -23.40
CA ILE A 143 12.19 -12.65 -23.75
C ILE A 143 13.25 -12.09 -22.77
N PRO A 144 14.33 -11.46 -23.26
CA PRO A 144 15.30 -10.80 -22.41
C PRO A 144 14.65 -9.72 -21.53
N ARG A 145 15.05 -9.67 -20.25
CA ARG A 145 14.51 -8.74 -19.25
C ARG A 145 14.46 -7.27 -19.72
N LYS A 146 15.50 -6.80 -20.43
CA LYS A 146 15.56 -5.43 -20.98
C LYS A 146 14.42 -5.15 -21.97
N LEU A 147 14.12 -6.10 -22.85
CA LEU A 147 13.04 -5.97 -23.84
C LEU A 147 11.67 -6.05 -23.16
N SER A 148 11.50 -6.97 -22.21
CA SER A 148 10.26 -7.08 -21.42
C SER A 148 9.96 -5.75 -20.69
N ASN A 149 10.95 -5.18 -20.00
CA ASN A 149 10.82 -3.90 -19.32
C ASN A 149 10.57 -2.73 -20.28
N TYR A 150 11.21 -2.71 -21.44
CA TYR A 150 10.94 -1.69 -22.46
C TYR A 150 9.47 -1.73 -22.94
N ILE A 151 8.96 -2.92 -23.26
CA ILE A 151 7.57 -3.12 -23.67
C ILE A 151 6.62 -2.69 -22.55
N LEU A 152 6.88 -3.12 -21.32
CA LEU A 152 6.04 -2.80 -20.17
C LEU A 152 6.02 -1.30 -19.86
N LYS A 153 7.18 -0.64 -19.87
CA LYS A 153 7.27 0.84 -19.75
C LYS A 153 6.45 1.54 -20.82
N LYS A 154 6.56 1.09 -22.08
CA LYS A 154 5.81 1.66 -23.19
C LYS A 154 4.30 1.48 -22.99
N GLN A 155 3.86 0.32 -22.55
CA GLN A 155 2.44 0.05 -22.26
C GLN A 155 1.90 0.90 -21.11
N LEU A 156 2.67 1.05 -20.03
CA LEU A 156 2.29 1.88 -18.88
C LEU A 156 2.21 3.36 -19.25
N ASN A 157 3.24 3.88 -19.94
CA ASN A 157 3.30 5.29 -20.35
C ASN A 157 2.29 5.64 -21.44
N HIS A 158 1.84 4.68 -22.25
CA HIS A 158 0.79 4.91 -23.23
C HIS A 158 -0.56 5.25 -22.58
N LYS A 159 -0.84 4.72 -21.37
CA LYS A 159 -2.09 5.00 -20.65
C LYS A 159 -1.97 6.22 -19.75
N VAL A 160 -0.83 6.38 -19.09
CA VAL A 160 -0.56 7.44 -18.12
C VAL A 160 0.87 7.88 -18.32
N ASP A 161 1.11 9.13 -18.73
CA ASP A 161 2.47 9.67 -18.76
C ASP A 161 2.94 9.89 -17.32
N HIS A 162 3.79 8.98 -16.84
CA HIS A 162 4.26 8.99 -15.47
C HIS A 162 5.23 10.14 -15.20
N ASP A 163 5.93 10.64 -16.23
CA ASP A 163 6.84 11.78 -16.07
C ASP A 163 6.02 13.06 -15.89
N LEU A 164 5.03 13.26 -16.77
CA LEU A 164 4.12 14.41 -16.74
C LEU A 164 3.38 14.54 -15.40
N TYR A 165 2.97 13.42 -14.80
CA TYR A 165 2.26 13.41 -13.53
C TYR A 165 3.16 13.32 -12.29
N CYS A 166 4.48 13.49 -12.44
CA CYS A 166 5.45 13.41 -11.33
C CYS A 166 5.44 12.05 -10.60
N LEU A 167 5.10 10.97 -11.32
CA LEU A 167 4.98 9.60 -10.81
C LEU A 167 6.14 8.70 -11.22
N LYS A 168 6.92 9.10 -12.22
CA LYS A 168 7.99 8.29 -12.81
C LYS A 168 8.99 7.85 -11.75
N PRO A 169 9.13 6.54 -11.51
CA PRO A 169 10.07 6.07 -10.52
C PRO A 169 11.47 5.85 -11.12
N GLN A 170 12.47 5.76 -10.24
CA GLN A 170 13.85 5.52 -10.64
C GLN A 170 14.11 4.08 -11.10
N ASN A 171 13.25 3.14 -10.73
CA ASN A 171 13.41 1.72 -11.01
C ASN A 171 12.57 1.23 -12.20
N GLU A 172 12.99 0.10 -12.75
CA GLU A 172 12.26 -0.62 -13.79
C GLU A 172 10.90 -1.13 -13.27
N PRO A 173 9.87 -1.23 -14.13
CA PRO A 173 8.54 -1.68 -13.71
C PRO A 173 8.48 -3.09 -13.11
N ASP A 174 9.41 -3.97 -13.46
CA ASP A 174 9.49 -5.32 -12.90
C ASP A 174 10.11 -5.36 -11.49
N ALA A 175 10.81 -4.31 -11.07
CA ALA A 175 11.58 -4.28 -9.84
C ALA A 175 10.73 -3.94 -8.60
N THR A 176 9.50 -3.46 -8.78
CA THR A 176 8.58 -3.14 -7.69
C THR A 176 7.15 -3.31 -8.13
N HIS A 177 6.29 -3.77 -7.23
CA HIS A 177 4.86 -3.89 -7.52
C HIS A 177 4.28 -2.54 -7.92
N PRO A 178 3.63 -2.44 -9.10
CA PRO A 178 2.95 -1.22 -9.52
C PRO A 178 1.71 -0.98 -8.65
N THR A 179 1.31 0.28 -8.56
CA THR A 179 0.05 0.67 -7.95
C THR A 179 -1.08 0.46 -8.94
N VAL A 180 -2.08 -0.34 -8.57
CA VAL A 180 -3.23 -0.63 -9.42
C VAL A 180 -4.36 0.32 -9.05
N ASN A 181 -4.59 1.34 -9.86
CA ASN A 181 -5.63 2.33 -9.60
C ASN A 181 -6.18 2.94 -10.90
N ASP A 182 -7.51 2.93 -11.03
CA ASP A 182 -8.22 3.40 -12.22
C ASP A 182 -8.61 4.88 -12.15
N GLU A 183 -8.79 5.44 -10.94
CA GLU A 183 -9.25 6.81 -10.73
C GLU A 183 -8.11 7.81 -10.60
N LEU A 184 -7.03 7.45 -9.92
CA LEU A 184 -5.96 8.35 -9.48
C LEU A 184 -5.36 9.19 -10.63
N PRO A 185 -5.03 8.62 -11.81
CA PRO A 185 -4.56 9.44 -12.93
C PRO A 185 -5.54 10.53 -13.34
N ASN A 186 -6.85 10.22 -13.37
CA ASN A 186 -7.88 11.19 -13.70
C ASN A 186 -8.03 12.26 -12.61
N ARG A 187 -7.92 11.87 -11.33
CA ARG A 187 -7.95 12.81 -10.20
C ARG A 187 -6.75 13.77 -10.21
N ILE A 188 -5.58 13.29 -10.64
CA ILE A 188 -4.38 14.12 -10.84
C ILE A 188 -4.58 15.08 -12.01
N ALA A 189 -5.09 14.58 -13.14
CA ALA A 189 -5.35 15.39 -14.33
C ALA A 189 -6.32 16.55 -14.04
N CYS A 190 -7.35 16.32 -13.22
CA CYS A 190 -8.31 17.35 -12.80
C CYS A 190 -7.79 18.28 -11.68
N GLY A 191 -6.55 18.10 -11.19
CA GLY A 191 -5.97 18.91 -10.11
C GLY A 191 -6.52 18.63 -8.71
N MET A 192 -7.43 17.66 -8.57
CA MET A 192 -8.01 17.24 -7.29
C MET A 192 -6.98 16.56 -6.39
N VAL A 193 -6.02 15.85 -7.00
CA VAL A 193 -4.84 15.28 -6.33
C VAL A 193 -3.59 15.94 -6.88
N ARG A 194 -2.78 16.55 -6.00
CA ARG A 194 -1.51 17.18 -6.37
C ARG A 194 -0.34 16.32 -5.88
N VAL A 195 0.38 15.70 -6.82
CA VAL A 195 1.57 14.89 -6.50
C VAL A 195 2.73 15.78 -6.07
N LYS A 196 3.38 15.45 -4.96
CA LYS A 196 4.50 16.18 -4.37
C LYS A 196 5.67 15.25 -4.01
N SER A 197 6.87 15.82 -3.93
CA SER A 197 8.05 15.09 -3.45
C SER A 197 7.95 14.78 -1.96
N ASN A 198 8.89 13.97 -1.47
CA ASN A 198 8.95 13.56 -0.06
C ASN A 198 8.91 14.74 0.92
N ILE A 199 8.20 14.53 2.03
CA ILE A 199 8.15 15.44 3.17
C ILE A 199 9.51 15.41 3.89
N ARG A 200 10.14 16.58 4.08
CA ARG A 200 11.36 16.69 4.90
C ARG A 200 11.07 16.99 6.37
N ARG A 201 10.08 17.85 6.64
CA ARG A 201 9.73 18.32 7.98
C ARG A 201 8.29 18.81 8.02
N PHE A 202 7.63 18.61 9.16
CA PHE A 202 6.34 19.20 9.50
C PHE A 202 6.51 20.50 10.32
N THR A 203 5.57 21.40 10.14
CA THR A 203 5.38 22.62 10.94
C THR A 203 4.05 22.55 11.68
N GLU A 204 3.83 23.41 12.69
CA GLU A 204 2.60 23.38 13.50
C GLU A 204 1.33 23.57 12.67
N THR A 205 1.37 24.42 11.64
CA THR A 205 0.22 24.78 10.79
C THR A 205 0.08 23.90 9.55
N GLY A 206 0.89 22.85 9.42
CA GLY A 206 0.78 21.90 8.32
C GLY A 206 1.44 22.32 7.01
N LYS A 207 2.29 23.36 6.99
CA LYS A 207 3.23 23.54 5.88
C LYS A 207 4.28 22.45 5.98
N TRP A 208 4.52 21.72 4.90
CA TRP A 208 5.69 20.85 4.78
C TRP A 208 6.57 21.30 3.63
N LEU A 209 7.88 21.17 3.83
CA LEU A 209 8.87 21.50 2.82
C LEU A 209 9.10 20.28 1.94
N ALA A 210 8.74 20.43 0.67
CA ALA A 210 9.08 19.55 -0.43
C ALA A 210 10.05 20.31 -1.34
N ASN A 211 11.33 19.90 -1.37
CA ASN A 211 12.40 20.56 -2.16
C ASN A 211 12.54 22.09 -1.94
N CYS A 212 12.53 22.53 -0.68
CA CYS A 212 12.73 23.94 -0.28
C CYS A 212 11.62 24.91 -0.74
N VAL A 213 10.52 24.41 -1.32
CA VAL A 213 9.30 25.20 -1.55
C VAL A 213 8.34 24.92 -0.40
N ALA A 214 7.93 25.99 0.29
CA ALA A 214 6.84 25.90 1.27
C ALA A 214 5.56 25.61 0.51
N LEU A 215 5.01 24.42 0.71
CA LEU A 215 3.66 24.11 0.27
C LEU A 215 2.76 24.41 1.44
N GLU A 216 1.89 25.39 1.24
CA GLU A 216 0.72 25.55 2.06
C GLU A 216 -0.18 24.36 1.70
N LEU A 217 -0.51 23.53 2.72
CA LEU A 217 -1.90 23.10 2.81
C LEU A 217 -2.68 24.37 2.62
#